data_AF-A0A961VHE2-F1
#
_entry.id   AF-A0A961VHE2-F1
#
_cell.length_a   1.000
_cell.length_b   1.000
_cell.length_c   1.000
_cell.angle_alpha   90.00
_cell.angle_beta   90.00
_cell.angle_gamma   90.00
#
_symmetry.space_group_name_H-M   'P 1'
#
loop_
_entity.id
_entity.type
_entity.pdbx_description
1 polymer ?
#
loop_
_entity_poly.entity_id
_entity_poly.type
_entity_poly.pdbx_seq_one_letter_code
_entity_poly.pdbx_strand_id
1 'polypeptide(L)' 'MAHHKRKKAKSSRCGCLLCKPWKVNGFRTERVEGEKFSDHRRRLFADRELRAVRA' A
#
# COMPACT_ATOMS: atom_id res chain seq x y z
N MET A 1 -2.06 4.83 -18.26
CA MET A 1 -3.07 3.76 -18.37
C MET A 1 -2.92 2.85 -17.15
N ALA A 2 -3.80 2.95 -16.15
CA ALA A 2 -3.60 2.26 -14.88
C ALA A 2 -4.85 2.22 -13.98
N HIS A 3 -5.97 1.65 -14.43
CA HIS A 3 -7.16 2.51 -14.31
C HIS A 3 -8.51 1.81 -14.06
N HIS A 4 -9.10 2.08 -12.87
CA HIS A 4 -10.43 1.64 -12.42
C HIS A 4 -11.55 2.30 -13.22
N LYS A 5 -11.21 3.30 -14.00
CA LYS A 5 -12.14 4.03 -14.83
C LYS A 5 -12.09 3.60 -16.29
N ARG A 6 -11.06 2.85 -16.73
CA ARG A 6 -10.74 2.71 -18.16
C ARG A 6 -10.48 1.29 -18.64
N LYS A 7 -10.66 0.30 -17.78
CA LYS A 7 -10.78 -1.11 -18.20
C LYS A 7 -9.61 -1.65 -19.03
N LYS A 8 -8.37 -1.22 -18.77
CA LYS A 8 -7.20 -1.65 -19.56
C LYS A 8 -5.92 -1.76 -18.76
N ALA A 9 -4.97 -2.43 -19.42
CA ALA A 9 -3.84 -3.08 -18.79
C ALA A 9 -2.85 -2.08 -18.17
N LYS A 10 -2.40 -2.45 -16.98
CA LYS A 10 -1.31 -1.86 -16.20
C LYS A 10 -0.13 -2.86 -16.17
N SER A 11 -0.03 -3.73 -17.17
CA SER A 11 -0.03 -5.18 -16.98
C SER A 11 -1.35 -5.67 -16.36
N SER A 12 -1.90 -6.78 -16.86
CA SER A 12 -3.21 -7.31 -16.43
C SER A 12 -3.28 -7.62 -14.93
N ARG A 13 -2.14 -7.94 -14.31
CA ARG A 13 -2.03 -8.32 -12.88
C ARG A 13 -2.05 -7.14 -11.93
N CYS A 14 -1.76 -5.95 -12.43
CA CYS A 14 -1.42 -4.84 -11.55
C CYS A 14 -2.67 -4.06 -11.06
N GLY A 15 -3.87 -4.36 -11.60
CA GLY A 15 -5.15 -3.75 -11.19
C GLY A 15 -5.23 -2.25 -11.51
N CYS A 16 -6.15 -1.49 -10.90
CA CYS A 16 -6.10 -0.02 -11.00
C CYS A 16 -5.00 0.54 -10.09
N LEU A 17 -4.13 1.45 -10.57
CA LEU A 17 -3.20 2.20 -9.70
C LEU A 17 -3.93 3.17 -8.77
N LEU A 18 -5.01 3.79 -9.23
CA LEU A 18 -5.77 4.76 -8.44
C LEU A 18 -6.60 4.13 -7.31
N CYS A 19 -6.94 2.85 -7.41
CA CYS A 19 -7.59 2.09 -6.32
C CYS A 19 -6.58 1.29 -5.49
N LYS A 20 -5.34 1.19 -5.97
CA LYS A 20 -4.25 0.49 -5.28
C LYS A 20 -3.01 1.36 -5.35
N PRO A 21 -2.99 2.51 -4.65
CA PRO A 21 -1.94 3.51 -4.77
C PRO A 21 -0.57 2.95 -4.39
N TRP A 22 -0.53 2.02 -3.43
CA TRP A 22 0.66 1.26 -3.06
C TRP A 22 1.33 0.44 -4.18
N LYS A 23 0.65 0.25 -5.33
CA LYS A 23 1.26 -0.37 -6.51
C LYS A 23 1.88 0.66 -7.49
N VAL A 24 1.79 1.95 -7.16
CA VAL A 24 2.42 3.04 -7.92
C VAL A 24 3.87 3.13 -7.46
N ASN A 25 4.80 3.09 -8.42
CA ASN A 25 6.22 3.29 -8.12
C ASN A 25 6.43 4.67 -7.48
N GLY A 26 7.20 4.71 -6.39
CA GLY A 26 7.49 5.96 -5.67
C GLY A 26 6.34 6.49 -4.82
N PHE A 27 5.25 5.73 -4.63
CA PHE A 27 4.22 6.13 -3.67
C PHE A 27 4.77 6.07 -2.24
N ARG A 28 4.48 7.12 -1.45
CA ARG A 28 4.95 7.23 -0.08
C ARG A 28 4.41 6.05 0.76
N THR A 29 5.31 5.19 1.21
CA THR A 29 5.03 4.13 2.17
C THR A 29 4.68 4.72 3.54
N GLU A 30 4.21 3.89 4.48
CA GLU A 30 3.83 4.26 5.86
C GLU A 30 2.49 4.97 6.05
N ARG A 31 1.90 5.53 4.98
CA ARG A 31 0.50 5.99 5.00
C ARG A 31 -0.44 4.80 4.79
N VAL A 32 -1.67 4.92 5.29
CA VAL A 32 -2.72 3.87 5.19
C VAL A 32 -2.89 3.34 3.76
N GLU A 33 -2.87 4.23 2.77
CA GLU A 33 -3.04 3.89 1.35
C GLU A 33 -1.73 3.62 0.60
N GLY A 34 -0.60 3.86 1.27
CA GLY A 34 0.73 3.81 0.66
C GLY A 34 1.40 2.46 0.67
N GLU A 35 0.82 1.54 1.41
CA GLU A 35 1.16 0.14 1.42
C GLU A 35 -0.12 -0.68 1.34
N LYS A 36 0.01 -1.99 1.13
CA LYS A 36 -1.16 -2.86 1.21
C LYS A 36 -1.68 -2.82 2.64
N PHE A 37 -3.00 -2.78 2.83
CA PHE A 37 -3.62 -2.70 4.17
C PHE A 37 -3.09 -3.76 5.17
N SER A 38 -2.82 -4.99 4.70
CA SER A 38 -2.21 -6.04 5.54
C SER A 38 -0.82 -5.67 6.04
N ASP A 39 -0.03 -5.04 5.18
CA ASP A 39 1.35 -4.68 5.45
C ASP A 39 1.36 -3.47 6.38
N HIS A 40 0.44 -2.51 6.16
CA HIS A 40 0.19 -1.40 7.08
C HIS A 40 -0.11 -1.88 8.50
N ARG A 41 -1.01 -2.85 8.64
CA ARG A 41 -1.35 -3.43 9.93
C ARG A 41 -0.16 -4.12 10.59
N ARG A 42 0.59 -4.93 9.84
CA ARG A 42 1.78 -5.61 10.38
C ARG A 42 2.81 -4.60 10.88
N ARG A 43 3.10 -3.57 10.10
CA ARG A 43 4.01 -2.48 10.47
C ARG A 43 3.54 -1.77 11.73
N LEU A 44 2.26 -1.45 11.81
CA LEU A 44 1.67 -0.78 12.97
C LEU A 44 1.75 -1.62 14.26
N PHE A 45 1.55 -2.94 14.18
CA PHE A 45 1.72 -3.83 15.33
C PHE A 45 3.19 -3.98 15.74
N ALA A 46 4.08 -4.17 14.77
CA ALA A 46 5.53 -4.22 15.03
C ALA A 46 6.03 -2.92 15.68
N ASP A 47 5.61 -1.75 15.18
CA ASP A 47 5.95 -0.45 15.77
C ASP A 47 5.45 -0.32 17.22
N ARG A 48 4.26 -0.86 17.53
CA ARG A 48 3.73 -0.88 18.90
C ARG A 48 4.56 -1.78 19.81
N GLU A 49 4.92 -2.98 19.35
CA GLU A 49 5.79 -3.90 20.10
C GLU A 49 7.17 -3.28 20.36
N LEU A 50 7.78 -2.69 19.33
CA LEU A 50 9.07 -2.00 19.46
C LEU A 50 9.00 -0.82 20.44
N ARG A 51 7.91 -0.06 20.45
CA ARG A 51 7.71 1.03 21.42
C ARG A 51 7.50 0.51 22.84
N ALA A 52 6.78 -0.60 23.02
CA ALA A 52 6.58 -1.22 24.32
C ALA A 52 7.88 -1.78 24.91
N VAL A 53 8.77 -2.34 24.09
CA VAL A 53 10.10 -2.81 24.52
C VAL A 53 11.05 -1.66 24.86
N ARG A 54 10.91 -0.52 24.18
CA ARG A 54 11.78 0.66 24.38
C ARG A 54 11.35 1.56 25.54
N ALA A 55 10.15 1.39 26.07
CA ALA A 55 9.61 2.14 27.20
C ALA A 55 9.96 1.45 28.52
#